data_AF-A0A1I8EMG4-F1
#
_entry.id   AF-A0A1I8EMG4-F1
#
_cell.length_a   1.000
_cell.length_b   1.000
_cell.length_c   1.000
_cell.angle_alpha   90.00
_cell.angle_beta   90.00
_cell.angle_gamma   90.00
#
_symmetry.space_group_name_H-M   'P 1'
#
loop_
_entity.id
_entity.type
_entity.pdbx_description
1 polymer ?
#
loop_
_entity_poly.entity_id
_entity_poly.type
_entity_poly.pdbx_seq_one_letter_code
_entity_poly.pdbx_strand_id
1 'polypeptide(L)'
;MLSFLSMILSSSTVLRTDTERWTSKTYPDPRLNFSQCHTWPGSALCDPDYILTDQWRLDINNNINLQNSRLCRQNDTKPPHIYVILAKRIQTQMNQTIATSEDALVNLGNEIVKELDLKSEFRSNFIIVLGVADAKKVFIQTGQDLELPDDFLSSTFRKYDNLFNVRNHMEGLNDVITEMARKIIDHLNVSVVLNI
;
A
#
# COMPACT_ATOMS: atom_id res chain seq x y z
N MET A 1 -27.46 -18.46 44.82
CA MET A 1 -27.66 -17.36 43.88
C MET A 1 -26.57 -17.41 42.83
N LEU A 2 -26.92 -17.62 41.56
CA LEU A 2 -25.98 -17.66 40.44
C LEU A 2 -25.50 -16.24 40.16
N SER A 3 -24.19 -16.00 40.31
CA SER A 3 -23.55 -14.73 39.95
C SER A 3 -23.32 -14.71 38.45
N PHE A 4 -24.01 -13.82 37.73
CA PHE A 4 -23.76 -13.56 36.32
C PHE A 4 -22.50 -12.71 36.17
N LEU A 5 -21.42 -13.34 35.68
CA LEU A 5 -20.23 -12.65 35.23
C LEU A 5 -20.58 -11.91 33.93
N SER A 6 -20.71 -10.59 33.98
CA SER A 6 -20.91 -9.77 32.78
C SER A 6 -19.57 -9.66 32.02
N MET A 7 -19.46 -10.38 30.91
CA MET A 7 -18.40 -10.19 29.92
C MET A 7 -18.79 -8.99 29.04
N ILE A 8 -18.20 -7.83 29.30
CA ILE A 8 -18.29 -6.68 28.39
C ILE A 8 -17.32 -6.96 27.24
N LEU A 9 -17.84 -7.53 26.14
CA LEU A 9 -17.16 -7.55 24.85
C LEU A 9 -17.22 -6.13 24.28
N SER A 10 -16.25 -5.28 24.60
CA SER A 10 -16.04 -4.03 23.88
C SER A 10 -15.28 -4.31 22.58
N SER A 11 -15.91 -5.01 21.64
CA SER A 11 -15.50 -4.94 20.23
C SER A 11 -16.01 -3.62 19.68
N SER A 12 -15.29 -2.54 19.96
CA SER A 12 -15.49 -1.26 19.30
C SER A 12 -14.98 -1.38 17.87
N THR A 13 -15.79 -1.95 16.97
CA THR A 13 -15.70 -1.55 15.56
C THR A 13 -16.20 -0.12 15.52
N VAL A 14 -15.29 0.83 15.69
CA VAL A 14 -15.59 2.24 15.41
C VAL A 14 -15.85 2.29 13.92
N LEU A 15 -17.13 2.25 13.53
CA LEU A 15 -17.56 2.62 12.19
C LEU A 15 -17.12 4.08 12.02
N ARG A 16 -15.97 4.29 11.38
CA ARG A 16 -15.51 5.64 11.04
C ARG A 16 -16.63 6.29 10.25
N THR A 17 -17.06 7.46 10.70
CA THR A 17 -18.11 8.21 10.02
C THR A 17 -17.63 8.55 8.61
N ASP A 18 -18.53 8.65 7.62
CA ASP A 18 -18.17 8.98 6.23
C ASP A 18 -17.41 10.32 6.08
N THR A 19 -17.36 11.13 7.13
CA THR A 19 -16.62 12.41 7.20
C THR A 19 -15.17 12.26 7.63
N GLU A 20 -14.77 11.13 8.21
CA GLU A 20 -13.40 10.91 8.66
C GLU A 20 -12.45 10.70 7.48
N ARG A 21 -11.26 11.29 7.59
CA ARG A 21 -10.21 11.25 6.58
C ARG A 21 -8.96 10.71 7.23
N TRP A 22 -8.15 10.02 6.44
CA TRP A 22 -6.83 9.62 6.90
C TRP A 22 -5.81 10.74 6.74
N THR A 23 -5.01 10.93 7.77
CA THR A 23 -3.75 11.67 7.72
C THR A 23 -2.61 10.69 7.93
N SER A 24 -1.39 11.08 7.58
CA SER A 24 -0.18 10.28 7.84
C SER A 24 -0.05 9.82 9.29
N LYS A 25 -0.49 10.63 10.26
CA LYS A 25 -0.43 10.32 11.70
C LYS A 25 -1.52 9.39 12.20
N THR A 26 -2.62 9.29 11.47
CA THR A 26 -3.80 8.50 11.88
C THR A 26 -3.96 7.23 11.07
N TYR A 27 -3.28 7.13 9.92
CA TYR A 27 -3.33 5.95 9.07
C TYR A 27 -2.71 4.74 9.79
N PRO A 28 -3.41 3.59 9.85
CA PRO A 28 -2.93 2.44 10.60
C PRO A 28 -1.74 1.75 9.92
N ASP A 29 -0.77 1.32 10.71
CA ASP A 29 0.32 0.47 10.23
C ASP A 29 -0.18 -0.98 10.11
N PRO A 30 -0.19 -1.62 8.92
CA PRO A 30 -0.66 -3.01 8.82
C PRO A 30 0.23 -4.00 9.58
N ARG A 31 1.47 -3.65 9.93
CA ARG A 31 2.36 -4.51 10.73
C ARG A 31 1.95 -4.55 12.21
N LEU A 32 1.49 -3.42 12.73
CA LEU A 32 1.21 -3.23 14.16
C LEU A 32 -0.31 -3.22 14.46
N ASN A 33 -1.11 -2.75 13.50
CA ASN A 33 -2.54 -2.49 13.60
C ASN A 33 -3.33 -3.22 12.50
N PHE A 34 -2.93 -4.46 12.16
CA PHE A 34 -3.57 -5.27 11.11
C PHE A 34 -5.10 -5.36 11.23
N SER A 35 -5.66 -5.39 12.45
CA SER A 35 -7.11 -5.40 12.67
C SER A 35 -7.81 -4.14 12.16
N GLN A 36 -7.19 -2.96 12.31
CA GLN A 36 -7.71 -1.70 11.79
C GLN A 36 -7.55 -1.60 10.27
N CYS A 37 -6.53 -2.24 9.71
CA CYS A 37 -6.31 -2.40 8.28
C CYS A 37 -7.17 -3.49 7.63
N HIS A 38 -8.00 -4.19 8.41
CA HIS A 38 -8.83 -5.32 7.99
C HIS A 38 -8.05 -6.42 7.26
N THR A 39 -6.87 -6.73 7.81
CA THR A 39 -5.91 -7.69 7.25
C THR A 39 -5.38 -8.66 8.32
N TRP A 40 -4.36 -9.45 7.97
CA TRP A 40 -3.69 -10.43 8.82
C TRP A 40 -2.39 -9.89 9.43
N PRO A 41 -1.93 -10.45 10.57
CA PRO A 41 -0.61 -10.12 11.13
C PRO A 41 0.51 -10.28 10.09
N GLY A 42 1.38 -9.27 9.98
CA GLY A 42 2.49 -9.27 9.04
C GLY A 42 2.11 -8.96 7.59
N SER A 43 0.87 -8.57 7.31
CA SER A 43 0.47 -8.11 5.99
C SER A 43 1.14 -6.78 5.62
N ALA A 44 1.45 -6.62 4.34
CA ALA A 44 1.86 -5.35 3.74
C ALA A 44 0.69 -4.64 3.00
N LEU A 45 -0.53 -5.15 3.13
CA LEU A 45 -1.76 -4.53 2.65
C LEU A 45 -2.48 -3.84 3.82
N CYS A 46 -2.90 -2.60 3.63
CA CYS A 46 -3.82 -1.92 4.54
C CYS A 46 -5.03 -1.36 3.79
N ASP A 47 -6.23 -1.82 4.15
CA ASP A 47 -7.52 -1.36 3.61
C ASP A 47 -8.52 -1.07 4.74
N PRO A 48 -8.31 0.02 5.51
CA PRO A 48 -9.12 0.34 6.67
C PRO A 48 -10.50 0.92 6.32
N ASP A 49 -10.77 1.22 5.04
CA ASP A 49 -12.05 1.78 4.57
C ASP A 49 -12.90 0.79 3.75
N TYR A 50 -12.54 -0.51 3.75
CA TYR A 50 -13.26 -1.56 3.03
C TYR A 50 -13.42 -1.26 1.53
N ILE A 51 -12.39 -0.71 0.89
CA ILE A 51 -12.37 -0.52 -0.56
C ILE A 51 -12.44 -1.87 -1.26
N LEU A 52 -11.78 -2.88 -0.69
CA LEU A 52 -11.77 -4.25 -1.19
C LEU A 52 -12.81 -5.09 -0.45
N THR A 53 -13.38 -6.07 -1.16
CA THR A 53 -14.11 -7.16 -0.50
C THR A 53 -13.14 -8.07 0.27
N ASP A 54 -13.67 -8.86 1.20
CA ASP A 54 -12.83 -9.78 1.99
C ASP A 54 -12.02 -10.75 1.11
N GLN A 55 -12.66 -11.27 0.05
CA GLN A 55 -11.99 -12.15 -0.91
C GLN A 55 -10.87 -11.42 -1.65
N TRP A 56 -11.11 -10.20 -2.12
CA TRP A 56 -10.09 -9.42 -2.81
C TRP A 56 -8.94 -9.00 -1.89
N ARG A 57 -9.18 -8.73 -0.60
CA ARG A 57 -8.08 -8.52 0.37
C ARG A 57 -7.21 -9.76 0.50
N LEU A 58 -7.81 -10.96 0.55
CA LEU A 58 -7.06 -12.21 0.62
C LEU A 58 -6.23 -12.44 -0.65
N ASP A 59 -6.85 -12.27 -1.81
CA ASP A 59 -6.19 -12.50 -3.10
C ASP A 59 -5.03 -11.51 -3.32
N ILE A 60 -5.25 -10.23 -3.03
CA ILE A 60 -4.21 -9.19 -3.13
C ILE A 60 -3.10 -9.43 -2.11
N ASN A 61 -3.42 -9.76 -0.86
CA ASN A 61 -2.41 -10.07 0.15
C ASN A 61 -1.54 -11.28 -0.26
N ASN A 62 -2.16 -12.33 -0.78
CA ASN A 62 -1.43 -13.50 -1.29
C ASN A 62 -0.53 -13.13 -2.48
N ASN A 63 -1.02 -12.28 -3.39
CA ASN A 63 -0.23 -11.80 -4.51
C ASN A 63 0.96 -10.95 -4.05
N ILE A 64 0.76 -10.02 -3.11
CA ILE A 64 1.85 -9.22 -2.50
C ILE A 64 2.92 -10.14 -1.92
N ASN A 65 2.51 -11.13 -1.12
CA ASN A 65 3.44 -12.09 -0.51
C ASN A 65 4.23 -12.88 -1.57
N LEU A 66 3.55 -13.35 -2.63
CA LEU A 66 4.19 -14.01 -3.75
C LEU A 66 5.20 -13.10 -4.45
N GLN A 67 4.83 -11.85 -4.74
CA GLN A 67 5.73 -10.91 -5.42
C GLN A 67 6.92 -10.51 -4.54
N ASN A 68 6.71 -10.26 -3.24
CA ASN A 68 7.79 -10.00 -2.29
C ASN A 68 8.77 -11.19 -2.20
N SER A 69 8.27 -12.44 -2.23
CA SER A 69 9.15 -13.61 -2.30
C SER A 69 9.96 -13.70 -3.60
N ARG A 70 9.41 -13.21 -4.72
CA ARG A 70 10.10 -13.21 -6.03
C ARG A 70 11.12 -12.09 -6.15
N LEU A 71 10.86 -10.95 -5.52
CA LEU A 71 11.79 -9.83 -5.43
C LEU A 71 12.99 -10.17 -4.54
N CYS A 72 12.81 -11.07 -3.58
CA CYS A 72 13.89 -11.62 -2.77
C CYS A 72 14.76 -12.60 -3.55
N ARG A 73 15.99 -12.19 -3.92
CA ARG A 73 16.99 -13.09 -4.51
C ARG A 73 17.82 -13.76 -3.41
N GLN A 74 18.35 -14.96 -3.69
CA GLN A 74 19.31 -15.59 -2.79
C GLN A 74 20.52 -14.65 -2.59
N ASN A 75 20.86 -14.36 -1.34
CA ASN A 75 21.91 -13.42 -0.89
C ASN A 75 21.59 -11.93 -1.00
N ASP A 76 20.36 -11.56 -1.37
CA ASP A 76 19.94 -10.16 -1.30
C ASP A 76 19.75 -9.74 0.17
N THR A 77 20.56 -8.80 0.63
CA THR A 77 20.47 -8.27 2.00
C THR A 77 19.48 -7.13 2.13
N LYS A 78 18.91 -6.68 0.99
CA LYS A 78 17.96 -5.56 0.90
C LYS A 78 16.96 -5.79 -0.24
N PRO A 79 16.16 -6.87 -0.26
CA PRO A 79 15.22 -7.07 -1.35
C PRO A 79 14.12 -6.00 -1.35
N PRO A 80 13.66 -5.54 -2.54
CA PRO A 80 12.55 -4.60 -2.63
C PRO A 80 11.29 -5.19 -1.98
N HIS A 81 10.58 -4.40 -1.18
CA HIS A 81 9.34 -4.81 -0.52
C HIS A 81 8.13 -3.98 -0.96
N ILE A 82 7.08 -4.65 -1.43
CA ILE A 82 5.82 -4.02 -1.85
C ILE A 82 4.92 -3.80 -0.63
N TYR A 83 4.45 -2.57 -0.48
CA TYR A 83 3.41 -2.11 0.44
C TYR A 83 2.22 -1.57 -0.33
N VAL A 84 1.01 -1.91 0.09
CA VAL A 84 -0.23 -1.43 -0.53
C VAL A 84 -1.08 -0.73 0.51
N ILE A 85 -1.43 0.52 0.20
CA ILE A 85 -2.10 1.46 1.09
C ILE A 85 -3.35 1.92 0.38
N LEU A 86 -4.52 1.62 0.94
CA LEU A 86 -5.80 1.99 0.37
C LEU A 86 -6.55 2.91 1.32
N ALA A 87 -7.06 4.02 0.80
CA ALA A 87 -7.86 4.95 1.58
C ALA A 87 -9.02 5.46 0.74
N LYS A 88 -10.22 5.52 1.31
CA LYS A 88 -11.37 6.14 0.64
C LYS A 88 -11.09 7.63 0.48
N ARG A 89 -10.65 8.28 1.57
CA ARG A 89 -10.35 9.71 1.63
C ARG A 89 -9.08 9.97 2.41
N ILE A 90 -8.28 10.90 1.90
CA ILE A 90 -7.07 11.36 2.54
C ILE A 90 -7.06 12.88 2.72
N GLN A 91 -6.35 13.32 3.74
CA GLN A 91 -6.11 14.71 4.04
C GLN A 91 -4.61 14.95 4.24
N THR A 92 -4.07 15.89 3.48
CA THR A 92 -2.72 16.42 3.74
C THR A 92 -2.76 17.36 4.93
N GLN A 93 -1.71 17.37 5.76
CA GLN A 93 -1.63 18.24 6.94
C GLN A 93 -1.77 19.74 6.60
N MET A 94 -1.46 20.15 5.37
CA MET A 94 -1.46 21.56 4.96
C MET A 94 -2.81 22.12 4.47
N ASN A 95 -3.80 21.28 4.09
CA ASN A 95 -5.08 21.77 3.56
C ASN A 95 -6.25 20.92 4.06
N GLN A 96 -7.30 21.57 4.57
CA GLN A 96 -8.56 20.93 4.99
C GLN A 96 -9.41 20.39 3.82
N THR A 97 -8.88 20.45 2.58
CA THR A 97 -9.52 19.98 1.36
C THR A 97 -9.14 18.53 1.06
N ILE A 98 -10.02 17.81 0.34
CA ILE A 98 -9.73 16.46 -0.15
C ILE A 98 -8.51 16.54 -1.07
N ALA A 99 -7.46 15.80 -0.74
CA ALA A 99 -6.26 15.71 -1.55
C ALA A 99 -6.56 14.89 -2.82
N THR A 100 -6.80 15.59 -3.92
CA THR A 100 -7.04 15.01 -5.26
C THR A 100 -5.93 15.31 -6.27
N SER A 101 -5.04 16.26 -5.95
CA SER A 101 -3.86 16.54 -6.75
C SER A 101 -2.79 15.46 -6.55
N GLU A 102 -1.97 15.27 -7.58
CA GLU A 102 -0.85 14.32 -7.54
C GLU A 102 0.17 14.69 -6.46
N ASP A 103 0.53 15.97 -6.36
CA ASP A 103 1.42 16.48 -5.31
C ASP A 103 0.92 16.17 -3.89
N ALA A 104 -0.40 16.22 -3.67
CA ALA A 104 -0.98 15.94 -2.38
C ALA A 104 -0.91 14.43 -2.03
N LEU A 105 -1.07 13.56 -3.04
CA LEU A 105 -0.92 12.11 -2.90
C LEU A 105 0.55 11.73 -2.64
N VAL A 106 1.48 12.34 -3.38
CA VAL A 106 2.93 12.18 -3.19
C VAL A 106 3.35 12.60 -1.79
N ASN A 107 2.90 13.78 -1.34
CA ASN A 107 3.22 14.29 -0.01
C ASN A 107 2.67 13.38 1.09
N LEU A 108 1.44 12.88 0.95
CA LEU A 108 0.91 11.91 1.90
C LEU A 108 1.73 10.62 1.90
N GLY A 109 2.07 10.06 0.73
CA GLY A 109 2.91 8.86 0.64
C GLY A 109 4.24 9.04 1.38
N ASN A 110 4.91 10.17 1.16
CA ASN A 110 6.14 10.54 1.86
C ASN A 110 5.96 10.66 3.37
N GLU A 111 4.87 11.28 3.82
CA GLU A 111 4.57 11.39 5.24
C GLU A 111 4.27 10.02 5.86
N ILE A 112 3.51 9.15 5.19
CA ILE A 112 3.23 7.79 5.66
C ILE A 112 4.51 6.96 5.74
N VAL A 113 5.38 7.02 4.72
CA VAL A 113 6.71 6.38 4.75
C VAL A 113 7.50 6.77 5.99
N LYS A 114 7.40 8.05 6.38
CA LYS A 114 8.11 8.60 7.54
C LYS A 114 7.45 8.16 8.85
N GLU A 115 6.13 8.32 8.99
CA GLU A 115 5.40 7.99 10.23
C GLU A 115 5.44 6.47 10.52
N LEU A 116 5.43 5.64 9.47
CA LEU A 116 5.57 4.19 9.58
C LEU A 116 7.03 3.71 9.57
N ASP A 117 8.01 4.60 9.49
CA ASP A 117 9.45 4.27 9.45
C ASP A 117 9.84 3.19 8.40
N LEU A 118 9.18 3.21 7.22
CA LEU A 118 9.39 2.20 6.18
C LEU A 118 10.79 2.26 5.57
N LYS A 119 11.46 3.42 5.65
CA LYS A 119 12.84 3.58 5.22
C LYS A 119 13.80 2.76 6.08
N SER A 120 13.64 2.78 7.40
CA SER A 120 14.48 2.01 8.31
C SER A 120 14.23 0.51 8.13
N GLU A 121 12.94 0.13 8.12
CA GLU A 121 12.51 -1.27 7.98
C GLU A 121 13.05 -1.91 6.70
N PHE A 122 12.83 -1.27 5.56
CA PHE A 122 13.19 -1.82 4.25
C PHE A 122 14.49 -1.26 3.70
N ARG A 123 15.28 -0.56 4.53
CA ARG A 123 16.56 0.07 4.13
C ARG A 123 16.41 0.89 2.85
N SER A 124 15.34 1.67 2.77
CA SER A 124 14.96 2.47 1.59
C SER A 124 14.76 1.66 0.29
N ASN A 125 14.58 0.34 0.34
CA ASN A 125 14.25 -0.50 -0.81
C ASN A 125 12.81 -1.03 -0.71
N PHE A 126 11.86 -0.18 -1.05
CA PHE A 126 10.43 -0.50 -0.99
C PHE A 126 9.70 0.06 -2.21
N ILE A 127 8.48 -0.43 -2.41
CA ILE A 127 7.54 0.10 -3.37
C ILE A 127 6.20 0.27 -2.66
N ILE A 128 5.62 1.46 -2.73
CA ILE A 128 4.32 1.75 -2.15
C ILE A 128 3.33 1.98 -3.27
N VAL A 129 2.24 1.22 -3.23
CA VAL A 129 1.06 1.42 -4.07
C VAL A 129 0.00 2.09 -3.22
N LEU A 130 -0.19 3.40 -3.41
CA LEU A 130 -1.18 4.21 -2.72
C LEU A 130 -2.43 4.35 -3.59
N GLY A 131 -3.52 3.70 -3.23
CA GLY A 131 -4.81 3.84 -3.89
C GLY A 131 -5.76 4.74 -3.10
N VAL A 132 -6.27 5.79 -3.74
CA VAL A 132 -7.27 6.69 -3.12
C VAL A 132 -8.57 6.66 -3.91
N ALA A 133 -9.61 6.06 -3.31
CA ALA A 133 -10.87 5.77 -4.02
C ALA A 133 -11.59 7.04 -4.48
N ASP A 134 -11.74 8.05 -3.61
CA ASP A 134 -12.45 9.29 -3.97
C ASP A 134 -11.66 10.17 -4.96
N ALA A 135 -10.32 10.11 -4.89
CA ALA A 135 -9.46 10.76 -5.89
C ALA A 135 -9.42 9.98 -7.21
N LYS A 136 -9.90 8.74 -7.21
CA LYS A 136 -9.92 7.81 -8.34
C LYS A 136 -8.54 7.53 -8.93
N LYS A 137 -7.50 7.60 -8.10
CA LYS A 137 -6.10 7.53 -8.51
C LYS A 137 -5.34 6.45 -7.75
N VAL A 138 -4.37 5.87 -8.43
CA VAL A 138 -3.29 5.10 -7.83
C VAL A 138 -2.00 5.89 -8.02
N PHE A 139 -1.23 6.00 -6.96
CA PHE A 139 0.10 6.57 -6.97
C PHE A 139 1.09 5.49 -6.57
N ILE A 140 2.24 5.43 -7.24
CA ILE A 140 3.30 4.47 -6.94
C ILE A 140 4.55 5.26 -6.56
N GLN A 141 5.11 4.90 -5.41
CA GLN A 141 6.36 5.47 -4.91
C GLN A 141 7.38 4.37 -4.69
N THR A 142 8.63 4.65 -5.01
CA THR A 142 9.76 3.75 -4.72
C THR A 142 10.69 4.36 -3.69
N GLY A 143 11.37 3.50 -2.94
CA GLY A 143 12.43 3.89 -2.05
C GLY A 143 13.70 4.30 -2.82
N GLN A 144 14.57 5.07 -2.17
CA GLN A 144 15.77 5.64 -2.80
C GLN A 144 16.84 4.62 -3.15
N ASP A 145 16.89 3.49 -2.44
CA ASP A 145 17.86 2.40 -2.72
C ASP A 145 17.35 1.49 -3.85
N LEU A 146 16.11 1.67 -4.33
CA LEU A 146 15.58 1.00 -5.51
C LEU A 146 15.92 1.80 -6.77
N GLU A 147 17.11 1.54 -7.31
CA GLU A 147 17.60 2.18 -8.54
C GLU A 147 16.77 1.73 -9.74
N LEU A 148 15.91 2.63 -10.24
CA LEU A 148 15.10 2.44 -11.45
C LEU A 148 15.33 3.61 -12.40
N PRO A 149 15.17 3.43 -13.71
CA PRO A 149 15.19 4.54 -14.67
C PRO A 149 14.18 5.64 -14.30
N ASP A 150 14.52 6.90 -14.55
CA ASP A 150 13.69 8.07 -14.21
C ASP A 150 12.27 8.00 -14.83
N ASP A 151 12.15 7.38 -16.01
CA ASP A 151 10.90 7.20 -16.74
C ASP A 151 10.21 5.86 -16.46
N PHE A 152 10.77 5.01 -15.59
CA PHE A 152 10.28 3.65 -15.36
C PHE A 152 8.83 3.64 -14.87
N LEU A 153 8.52 4.44 -13.85
CA LEU A 153 7.18 4.50 -13.27
C LEU A 153 6.17 5.12 -14.24
N SER A 154 6.54 6.23 -14.88
CA SER A 154 5.65 6.95 -15.80
C SER A 154 5.38 6.16 -17.08
N SER A 155 6.37 5.44 -17.61
CA SER A 155 6.20 4.58 -18.80
C SER A 155 5.42 3.30 -18.51
N THR A 156 5.55 2.74 -17.29
CA THR A 156 4.94 1.46 -16.93
C THR A 156 3.52 1.60 -16.41
N PHE A 157 3.22 2.63 -15.61
CA PHE A 157 1.99 2.66 -14.82
C PHE A 157 0.95 3.70 -15.23
N ARG A 158 1.25 4.57 -16.20
CA ARG A 158 0.29 5.57 -16.71
C ARG A 158 -1.03 4.98 -17.21
N LYS A 159 -1.03 3.71 -17.66
CA LYS A 159 -2.26 2.99 -18.05
C LYS A 159 -3.22 2.74 -16.88
N TYR A 160 -2.76 2.86 -15.64
CA TYR A 160 -3.54 2.63 -14.42
C TYR A 160 -4.01 3.92 -13.73
N ASP A 161 -3.76 5.10 -14.31
CA ASP A 161 -4.19 6.40 -13.74
C ASP A 161 -5.70 6.45 -13.45
N ASN A 162 -6.49 5.66 -14.19
CA ASN A 162 -7.94 5.57 -14.08
C ASN A 162 -8.43 4.26 -13.42
N LEU A 163 -7.56 3.55 -12.68
CA LEU A 163 -7.89 2.23 -12.14
C LEU A 163 -9.22 2.19 -11.39
N PHE A 164 -9.45 3.17 -10.49
CA PHE A 164 -10.67 3.27 -9.69
C PHE A 164 -11.90 3.80 -10.46
N ASN A 165 -11.76 4.19 -11.73
CA ASN A 165 -12.90 4.52 -12.59
C ASN A 165 -13.51 3.28 -13.25
N VAL A 166 -12.85 2.12 -13.19
CA VAL A 166 -13.30 0.88 -13.83
C VAL A 166 -14.06 0.02 -12.83
N ARG A 167 -15.10 -0.69 -13.28
CA ARG A 167 -15.88 -1.61 -12.45
C ARG A 167 -15.01 -2.69 -11.77
N ASN A 168 -13.88 -3.05 -12.38
CA ASN A 168 -12.96 -4.10 -11.92
C ASN A 168 -11.67 -3.53 -11.30
N HIS A 169 -11.75 -2.41 -10.57
CA HIS A 169 -10.57 -1.78 -9.96
C HIS A 169 -9.76 -2.71 -9.03
N MET A 170 -10.40 -3.69 -8.37
CA MET A 170 -9.72 -4.66 -7.51
C MET A 170 -8.83 -5.62 -8.31
N GLU A 171 -9.34 -6.10 -9.45
CA GLU A 171 -8.58 -6.90 -10.42
C GLU A 171 -7.41 -6.11 -10.97
N GLY A 172 -7.66 -4.88 -11.42
CA GLY A 172 -6.57 -4.05 -11.95
C GLY A 172 -5.55 -3.64 -10.88
N LEU A 173 -5.93 -3.52 -9.59
CA LEU A 173 -4.96 -3.29 -8.50
C LEU A 173 -4.07 -4.52 -8.32
N ASN A 174 -4.66 -5.71 -8.38
CA ASN A 174 -3.93 -6.96 -8.34
C ASN A 174 -2.95 -7.08 -9.52
N ASP A 175 -3.38 -6.67 -10.72
CA ASP A 175 -2.53 -6.64 -11.91
C ASP A 175 -1.39 -5.64 -11.79
N VAL A 176 -1.63 -4.45 -11.23
CA VAL A 176 -0.58 -3.44 -10.95
C VAL A 176 0.54 -4.06 -10.13
N ILE A 177 0.20 -4.77 -9.05
CA ILE A 177 1.17 -5.41 -8.15
C ILE A 177 2.01 -6.45 -8.91
N THR A 178 1.35 -7.31 -9.70
CA THR A 178 2.03 -8.35 -10.47
C THR A 178 2.93 -7.77 -11.57
N GLU A 179 2.42 -6.81 -12.35
CA GLU A 179 3.18 -6.21 -13.44
C GLU A 179 4.39 -5.43 -12.93
N MET A 180 4.23 -4.74 -11.80
CA MET A 180 5.30 -4.00 -11.16
C MET A 180 6.43 -4.89 -10.67
N ALA A 181 6.10 -5.92 -9.91
CA ALA A 181 7.09 -6.89 -9.45
C ALA A 181 7.85 -7.48 -10.64
N ARG A 182 7.12 -7.89 -11.69
CA ARG A 182 7.73 -8.44 -12.91
C ARG A 182 8.70 -7.45 -13.57
N LYS A 183 8.27 -6.20 -13.80
CA LYS A 183 9.10 -5.18 -14.45
C LYS A 183 10.35 -4.84 -13.65
N ILE A 184 10.24 -4.81 -12.32
CA ILE A 184 11.38 -4.60 -11.43
C ILE A 184 12.34 -5.79 -11.47
N ILE A 185 11.81 -7.02 -11.41
CA ILE A 185 12.63 -8.24 -11.55
C ILE A 185 13.36 -8.26 -12.89
N ASP A 186 12.67 -7.93 -13.99
CA ASP A 186 13.25 -7.85 -15.33
C ASP A 186 14.41 -6.84 -15.35
N HIS A 187 14.19 -5.63 -14.79
CA HIS A 187 15.23 -4.60 -14.70
C HIS A 187 16.43 -5.06 -13.87
N LEU A 188 16.19 -5.56 -12.66
CA LEU A 188 17.25 -6.03 -11.77
C LEU A 188 18.01 -7.23 -12.36
N ASN A 189 17.40 -8.05 -13.20
CA ASN A 189 18.07 -9.18 -13.87
C ASN A 189 19.02 -8.66 -14.96
N VAL A 190 18.55 -7.70 -15.77
CA VAL A 190 19.38 -7.07 -16.81
C VAL A 190 20.58 -6.36 -16.19
N SER A 191 20.38 -5.59 -15.12
CA SER A 191 21.47 -4.87 -14.44
C SER A 191 22.54 -5.81 -13.86
N VAL A 192 22.15 -7.00 -13.38
CA VAL A 192 23.13 -8.02 -12.94
C VAL A 192 23.92 -8.60 -14.10
N VAL A 193 23.28 -8.85 -15.25
CA VAL A 193 23.96 -9.37 -16.45
C VAL A 193 24.95 -8.37 -17.03
N LEU A 194 24.65 -7.07 -16.96
CA LEU A 194 25.51 -6.00 -17.48
C LEU A 194 26.69 -5.63 -16.55
N ASN A 195 26.65 -6.03 -15.28
CA ASN A 195 27.69 -5.77 -14.28
C ASN A 195 28.67 -6.95 -14.09
N ILE A 196 28.74 -7.87 -15.06
CA ILE A 196 29.75 -8.94 -15.20
C ILE A 196 30.57 -8.65 -16.46
#